data_AF-A0A3S5CTG2-F1
#
_entry.id   AF-A0A3S5CTG2-F1
#
_cell.length_a   1.000
_cell.length_b   1.000
_cell.length_c   1.000
_cell.angle_alpha   90.00
_cell.angle_beta   90.00
_cell.angle_gamma   90.00
#
_symmetry.space_group_name_H-M   'P 1'
#
loop_
_entity.id
_entity.type
_entity.pdbx_description
1 polymer ?
#
loop_
_entity_poly.entity_id
_entity_poly.type
_entity_poly.pdbx_seq_one_letter_code
_entity_poly.pdbx_strand_id
1 'polypeptide(L)'
;MSEFIFNLSDISASDGSAVVTVNNSDSVFGVVEGSQLFIAGKLPSTILESSTTDSTITLSSPWSQGDVSNVAAKIIPIGTVAELLTALERNRAAYQAFVDAGGAGTSEVSWSDILASSLPEFVKRWGKYSEITEKPDYAQGWPDFENVTGKVSQEQLPDDLDFDGELSHALSPPIDEESALLQRLIDYPKLKQTEVLPTTSPNNRKEILTDNIRGLIHVAMPDSWFTVPNSLQSRKFMVMPSSRYLKLNAAYTGDITLRVCPMGNGGNGLPGNPTLANHEWHTITANVTNLATIGDGFVGVIDFIQMGNRWETLDTEKSHFESLNAYYTRDNDASVSSPFLNFSLRSDGYWYSEDMTPSSPHTLGGSWVQDGNTFTVTEATSGTDALRFFADALDDYEFELVIAVNYVSGKLAITDANQDPNIIYYSGTGRYITNDRIYFKRGSSSVTAAFTVESTRMRMPHYG
;
A
#
# COMPACT_ATOMS: atom_id res chain seq x y z
N MET A 1 -7.98 -16.42 15.96
CA MET A 1 -8.49 -15.95 17.27
C MET A 1 -8.33 -14.45 17.28
N SER A 2 -9.45 -13.74 17.39
CA SER A 2 -9.62 -12.31 17.16
C SER A 2 -8.83 -11.41 18.10
N GLU A 3 -8.16 -10.41 17.51
CA GLU A 3 -7.39 -9.33 18.13
C GLU A 3 -8.29 -8.34 18.90
N PHE A 4 -8.82 -8.73 20.06
CA PHE A 4 -9.59 -7.80 20.89
C PHE A 4 -8.69 -7.05 21.87
N ILE A 5 -8.39 -5.78 21.58
CA ILE A 5 -7.86 -4.84 22.56
C ILE A 5 -8.98 -4.50 23.55
N PHE A 6 -8.77 -4.76 24.84
CA PHE A 6 -9.73 -4.37 25.88
C PHE A 6 -9.44 -2.93 26.29
N ASN A 7 -10.48 -2.10 26.32
CA ASN A 7 -10.38 -0.74 26.83
C ASN A 7 -11.10 -0.70 28.19
N LEU A 8 -10.38 -0.31 29.23
CA LEU A 8 -10.90 -0.11 30.56
C LEU A 8 -10.94 1.39 30.81
N SER A 9 -12.10 1.91 31.13
CA SER A 9 -12.31 3.34 31.34
C SER A 9 -11.99 3.79 32.75
N ASP A 10 -11.98 2.87 33.73
CA ASP A 10 -11.77 3.22 35.14
C ASP A 10 -11.12 2.07 35.94
N ILE A 11 -9.83 2.22 36.26
CA ILE A 11 -9.07 1.29 37.12
C ILE A 11 -8.29 2.00 38.23
N SER A 12 -7.95 1.24 39.28
CA SER A 12 -7.03 1.66 40.35
C SER A 12 -5.96 0.60 40.64
N ALA A 13 -4.73 1.02 40.85
CA ALA A 13 -3.62 0.17 41.27
C ALA A 13 -2.80 0.87 42.36
N SER A 14 -2.52 0.14 43.44
CA SER A 14 -1.69 0.63 44.54
C SER A 14 -0.24 0.21 44.38
N ASP A 15 0.69 1.08 44.75
CA ASP A 15 2.11 0.78 44.77
C ASP A 15 2.42 -0.38 45.73
N GLY A 16 3.22 -1.33 45.26
CA GLY A 16 3.50 -2.60 45.94
C GLY A 16 2.42 -3.68 45.80
N SER A 17 1.28 -3.41 45.14
CA SER A 17 0.21 -4.40 44.94
C SER A 17 0.36 -5.13 43.60
N ALA A 18 0.19 -6.45 43.59
CA ALA A 18 0.06 -7.22 42.35
C ALA A 18 -1.38 -7.19 41.78
N VAL A 19 -2.34 -6.60 42.49
CA VAL A 19 -3.75 -6.58 42.12
C VAL A 19 -4.16 -5.18 41.68
N VAL A 20 -4.76 -5.11 40.49
CA VAL A 20 -5.41 -3.92 39.92
C VAL A 20 -6.92 -4.12 39.98
N THR A 21 -7.65 -3.12 40.46
CA THR A 21 -9.12 -3.15 40.56
C THR A 21 -9.74 -2.41 39.39
N VAL A 22 -10.77 -3.01 38.78
CA VAL A 22 -11.64 -2.36 37.80
C VAL A 22 -12.81 -1.75 38.56
N ASN A 23 -12.91 -0.43 38.56
CA ASN A 23 -13.80 0.32 39.43
C ASN A 23 -15.25 0.40 38.91
N ASN A 24 -15.49 -0.10 37.71
CA ASN A 24 -16.77 0.00 37.01
C ASN A 24 -17.20 -1.36 36.44
N SER A 25 -18.19 -1.35 35.54
CA SER A 25 -18.71 -2.55 34.89
C SER A 25 -17.93 -2.99 33.65
N ASP A 26 -16.71 -2.50 33.43
CA ASP A 26 -15.90 -2.90 32.28
C ASP A 26 -15.49 -4.38 32.41
N SER A 27 -15.70 -5.13 31.32
CA SER A 27 -15.47 -6.56 31.33
C SER A 27 -14.03 -6.90 31.02
N VAL A 28 -13.43 -7.72 31.88
CA VAL A 28 -12.13 -8.37 31.67
C VAL A 28 -12.28 -9.83 31.21
N PHE A 29 -13.47 -10.20 30.71
CA PHE A 29 -13.76 -11.55 30.22
C PHE A 29 -12.96 -11.84 28.95
N GLY A 30 -12.14 -12.89 28.98
CA GLY A 30 -11.33 -13.30 27.84
C GLY A 30 -9.94 -12.65 27.76
N VAL A 31 -9.52 -11.91 28.79
CA VAL A 31 -8.10 -11.56 28.96
C VAL A 31 -7.29 -12.84 29.16
N VAL A 32 -6.21 -12.99 28.39
CA VAL A 32 -5.35 -14.19 28.41
C VAL A 32 -4.10 -13.90 29.23
N GLU A 33 -3.59 -14.89 29.94
CA GLU A 33 -2.29 -14.83 30.62
C GLU A 33 -1.18 -14.31 29.67
N GLY A 34 -0.35 -13.42 30.18
CA GLY A 34 0.73 -12.76 29.46
C GLY A 34 0.33 -11.52 28.64
N SER A 35 -0.97 -11.17 28.59
CA SER A 35 -1.44 -9.90 28.02
C SER A 35 -0.81 -8.70 28.73
N GLN A 36 -0.66 -7.57 28.04
CA GLN A 36 -0.02 -6.37 28.60
C GLN A 36 -1.05 -5.30 28.98
N LEU A 37 -0.99 -4.82 30.22
CA LEU A 37 -1.75 -3.68 30.74
C LEU A 37 -0.99 -2.38 30.48
N PHE A 38 -1.64 -1.43 29.82
CA PHE A 38 -1.12 -0.09 29.53
C PHE A 38 -1.93 0.98 30.25
N ILE A 39 -1.23 1.83 31.00
CA ILE A 39 -1.76 3.05 31.61
C ILE A 39 -0.93 4.23 31.08
N ALA A 40 -1.58 5.32 30.70
CA ALA A 40 -0.89 6.48 30.14
C ALA A 40 0.20 7.00 31.09
N GLY A 41 1.43 7.18 30.58
CA GLY A 41 2.57 7.68 31.35
C GLY A 41 3.22 6.64 32.30
N LYS A 42 2.85 5.35 32.19
CA LYS A 42 3.43 4.25 32.98
C LYS A 42 4.01 3.18 32.06
N LEU A 43 4.95 2.40 32.59
CA LEU A 43 5.49 1.20 31.94
C LEU A 43 4.40 0.11 31.88
N PRO A 44 4.32 -0.66 30.79
CA PRO A 44 3.38 -1.77 30.67
C PRO A 44 3.63 -2.84 31.73
N SER A 45 2.57 -3.46 32.22
CA SER A 45 2.65 -4.56 33.19
C SER A 45 2.02 -5.83 32.63
N THR A 46 2.68 -6.97 32.86
CA THR A 46 2.20 -8.26 32.36
C THR A 46 1.11 -8.81 33.27
N ILE A 47 0.01 -9.26 32.68
CA ILE A 47 -1.14 -9.84 33.38
C ILE A 47 -0.92 -11.34 33.53
N LEU A 48 -1.11 -11.85 34.75
CA LEU A 48 -1.11 -13.28 35.04
C LEU A 48 -2.53 -13.86 34.89
N GLU A 49 -3.52 -13.18 35.46
CA GLU A 49 -4.92 -13.61 35.45
C GLU A 49 -5.87 -12.42 35.57
N SER A 50 -7.14 -12.62 35.20
CA SER A 50 -8.23 -11.67 35.47
C SER A 50 -9.44 -12.38 36.07
N SER A 51 -10.15 -11.69 36.95
CA SER A 51 -11.42 -12.15 37.53
C SER A 51 -12.53 -11.16 37.18
N THR A 52 -13.48 -11.60 36.36
CA THR A 52 -14.70 -10.83 36.07
C THR A 52 -15.68 -10.81 37.24
N THR A 53 -15.57 -11.78 38.16
CA THR A 53 -16.45 -11.88 39.34
C THR A 53 -15.98 -10.92 40.43
N ASP A 54 -14.68 -10.79 40.61
CA ASP A 54 -14.09 -9.92 41.62
C ASP A 54 -13.72 -8.53 41.05
N SER A 55 -13.88 -8.33 39.74
CA SER A 55 -13.47 -7.12 39.01
C SER A 55 -11.99 -6.77 39.22
N THR A 56 -11.12 -7.78 39.16
CA THR A 56 -9.67 -7.61 39.39
C THR A 56 -8.82 -8.17 38.26
N ILE A 57 -7.61 -7.64 38.15
CA ILE A 57 -6.54 -8.11 37.28
C ILE A 57 -5.30 -8.34 38.15
N THR A 58 -4.73 -9.54 38.10
CA THR A 58 -3.49 -9.88 38.82
C THR A 58 -2.31 -9.76 37.86
N LEU A 59 -1.30 -8.98 38.26
CA LEU A 59 -0.06 -8.77 37.52
C LEU A 59 0.98 -9.84 37.88
N SER A 60 1.92 -10.11 36.96
CA SER A 60 3.03 -11.05 37.19
C SER A 60 4.05 -10.54 38.21
N SER A 61 4.07 -9.23 38.47
CA SER A 61 4.91 -8.57 39.48
C SER A 61 4.14 -7.43 40.15
N PRO A 62 4.43 -7.11 41.43
CA PRO A 62 3.84 -5.96 42.10
C PRO A 62 4.00 -4.66 41.31
N TRP A 63 2.92 -3.89 41.22
CA TRP A 63 2.93 -2.55 40.65
C TRP A 63 3.92 -1.67 41.43
N SER A 64 4.88 -1.06 40.76
CA SER A 64 5.98 -0.31 41.40
C SER A 64 6.14 1.10 40.80
N GLN A 65 5.03 1.65 40.32
CA GLN A 65 5.02 2.88 39.52
C GLN A 65 4.20 3.99 40.17
N GLY A 66 3.97 3.90 41.48
CA GLY A 66 3.16 4.83 42.27
C GLY A 66 1.66 4.59 42.11
N ASP A 67 0.90 5.00 43.13
CA ASP A 67 -0.55 4.83 43.17
C ASP A 67 -1.23 5.51 41.97
N VAL A 68 -2.17 4.79 41.36
CA VAL A 68 -3.06 5.32 40.32
C VAL A 68 -4.49 4.98 40.69
N SER A 69 -5.39 5.95 40.55
CA SER A 69 -6.81 5.76 40.86
C SER A 69 -7.68 6.48 39.84
N ASN A 70 -8.75 5.81 39.42
CA ASN A 70 -9.73 6.26 38.46
C ASN A 70 -9.14 6.69 37.11
N VAL A 71 -8.24 5.85 36.59
CA VAL A 71 -7.55 6.09 35.31
C VAL A 71 -8.00 5.11 34.24
N ALA A 72 -8.00 5.56 32.99
CA ALA A 72 -8.24 4.68 31.85
C ALA A 72 -6.99 3.82 31.54
N ALA A 73 -7.22 2.60 31.09
CA ALA A 73 -6.20 1.63 30.73
C ALA A 73 -6.59 0.81 29.49
N LYS A 74 -5.60 0.16 28.89
CA LYS A 74 -5.81 -0.76 27.76
C LYS A 74 -5.12 -2.09 28.02
N ILE A 75 -5.73 -3.19 27.61
CA ILE A 75 -5.11 -4.52 27.64
C ILE A 75 -4.93 -5.00 26.20
N ILE A 76 -3.71 -5.41 25.86
CA ILE A 76 -3.37 -5.93 24.54
C ILE A 76 -3.02 -7.43 24.67
N PRO A 77 -3.76 -8.33 24.00
CA PRO A 77 -3.49 -9.77 24.00
C PRO A 77 -2.20 -10.16 23.26
N ILE A 78 -1.63 -11.31 23.64
CA ILE A 78 -0.34 -11.84 23.17
C ILE A 78 -0.25 -12.20 21.66
N GLY A 79 -1.33 -12.05 20.88
CA GLY A 79 -1.39 -12.48 19.47
C GLY A 79 -0.40 -11.81 18.51
N THR A 80 0.21 -10.68 18.89
CA THR A 80 1.10 -9.86 18.05
C THR A 80 2.51 -9.65 18.65
N VAL A 81 2.89 -10.48 19.65
CA VAL A 81 4.03 -10.20 20.54
C VAL A 81 5.42 -10.53 19.97
N ALA A 82 5.58 -11.31 18.91
CA ALA A 82 6.93 -11.64 18.41
C ALA A 82 7.73 -10.39 17.98
N GLU A 83 7.06 -9.42 17.35
CA GLU A 83 7.70 -8.19 16.86
C GLU A 83 7.87 -7.14 17.98
N LEU A 84 6.87 -7.02 18.87
CA LEU A 84 6.91 -6.11 20.01
C LEU A 84 7.90 -6.57 21.10
N LEU A 85 8.03 -7.88 21.34
CA LEU A 85 9.01 -8.44 22.27
C LEU A 85 10.43 -8.20 21.75
N THR A 86 10.67 -8.40 20.45
CA THR A 86 11.96 -8.09 19.81
C THR A 86 12.32 -6.61 19.95
N ALA A 87 11.36 -5.70 19.79
CA ALA A 87 11.58 -4.26 19.96
C ALA A 87 11.81 -3.86 21.42
N LEU A 88 11.07 -4.46 22.36
CA LEU A 88 11.23 -4.23 23.80
C LEU A 88 12.56 -4.76 24.31
N GLU A 89 13.01 -5.93 23.84
CA GLU A 89 14.31 -6.50 24.18
C GLU A 89 15.46 -5.67 23.63
N ARG A 90 15.31 -5.09 22.42
CA ARG A 90 16.27 -4.10 21.89
C ARG A 90 16.32 -2.82 22.72
N ASN A 91 15.18 -2.30 23.14
CA ASN A 91 15.14 -1.12 24.01
C ASN A 91 15.70 -1.40 25.41
N ARG A 92 15.45 -2.60 25.97
CA ARG A 92 16.03 -3.02 27.24
C ARG A 92 17.55 -3.17 27.15
N ALA A 93 18.05 -3.74 26.05
CA ALA A 93 19.49 -3.84 25.79
C ALA A 93 20.14 -2.46 25.62
N ALA A 94 19.47 -1.53 24.92
CA ALA A 94 19.95 -0.15 24.76
C ALA A 94 19.96 0.61 26.10
N TYR A 95 18.93 0.43 26.93
CA TYR A 95 18.89 1.04 28.25
C TYR A 95 19.96 0.46 29.18
N GLN A 96 20.16 -0.86 29.19
CA GLN A 96 21.23 -1.46 29.97
C GLN A 96 22.61 -0.96 29.53
N ALA A 97 22.85 -0.81 28.22
CA ALA A 97 24.09 -0.22 27.71
C ALA A 97 24.29 1.24 28.16
N PHE A 98 23.21 2.02 28.27
CA PHE A 98 23.26 3.39 28.80
C PHE A 98 23.55 3.43 30.31
N VAL A 99 22.94 2.52 31.08
CA VAL A 99 23.19 2.35 32.52
C VAL A 99 24.62 1.91 32.79
N ASP A 100 25.12 0.92 32.04
CA ASP A 100 26.49 0.40 32.15
C ASP A 100 27.53 1.46 31.70
N ALA A 101 27.15 2.37 30.82
CA ALA A 101 27.93 3.56 30.45
C ALA A 101 27.89 4.68 31.52
N GLY A 102 27.31 4.43 32.70
CA GLY A 102 27.29 5.35 33.83
C GLY A 102 26.08 6.30 33.89
N GLY A 103 25.07 6.12 33.03
CA GLY A 103 23.92 7.03 32.91
C GLY A 103 22.87 6.98 34.03
N ALA A 104 23.04 6.11 35.04
CA ALA A 104 22.02 5.85 36.06
C ALA A 104 22.29 6.45 37.45
N GLY A 105 23.35 7.26 37.62
CA GLY A 105 23.66 7.96 38.86
C GLY A 105 23.38 9.47 38.75
N THR A 106 22.70 10.04 39.74
CA THR A 106 22.36 11.48 39.86
C THR A 106 23.57 12.40 40.15
N SER A 107 24.70 12.16 39.51
CA SER A 107 25.88 13.01 39.60
C SER A 107 26.30 13.41 38.19
N GLU A 108 26.24 14.71 37.91
CA GLU A 108 26.81 15.36 36.72
C GLU A 108 28.19 14.77 36.42
N VAL A 109 28.32 14.04 35.32
CA VAL A 109 29.62 13.56 34.84
C VAL A 109 30.29 14.74 34.15
N SER A 110 31.28 15.35 34.82
CA SER A 110 32.08 16.40 34.21
C SER A 110 33.00 15.79 33.15
N TRP A 111 33.19 16.50 32.03
CA TRP A 111 34.15 16.10 30.99
C TRP A 111 35.58 15.87 31.51
N SER A 112 35.92 16.43 32.67
CA SER A 112 37.25 16.26 33.29
C SER A 112 37.47 14.88 33.92
N ASP A 113 36.41 14.17 34.32
CA ASP A 113 36.50 12.85 34.96
C ASP A 113 36.75 11.72 33.94
N ILE A 114 36.34 11.93 32.68
CA ILE A 114 36.56 11.00 31.55
C ILE A 114 38.03 11.01 31.08
N LEU A 115 38.73 12.14 31.24
CA LEU A 115 40.11 12.35 30.77
C LEU A 115 41.19 11.83 31.76
N ALA A 116 40.87 11.71 33.04
CA ALA A 116 41.89 11.47 34.07
C ALA A 116 42.30 9.99 34.26
N SER A 117 41.40 9.03 34.02
CA SER A 117 41.58 7.63 34.41
C SER A 117 42.08 6.69 33.31
N SER A 118 41.95 7.06 32.03
CA SER A 118 42.15 6.14 30.90
C SER A 118 43.32 6.46 29.97
N LEU A 119 43.92 7.66 30.08
CA LEU A 119 44.99 8.09 29.18
C LEU A 119 46.39 7.92 29.81
N PRO A 120 47.39 7.40 29.06
CA PRO A 120 48.79 7.41 29.49
C PRO A 120 49.30 8.83 29.76
N GLU A 121 50.20 9.01 30.74
CA GLU A 121 50.76 10.32 31.17
C GLU A 121 51.30 11.19 30.02
N PHE A 122 51.85 10.57 28.97
CA PHE A 122 52.39 11.29 27.81
C PHE A 122 51.32 11.92 26.91
N VAL A 123 50.05 11.52 27.04
CA VAL A 123 48.89 12.11 26.34
C VAL A 123 48.28 13.25 27.16
N LYS A 124 48.57 13.30 28.47
CA LYS A 124 48.05 14.34 29.38
C LYS A 124 48.80 15.68 29.28
N ARG A 125 49.90 15.73 28.52
CA ARG A 125 50.67 16.95 28.24
C ARG A 125 51.27 16.89 26.83
N TRP A 126 51.56 18.05 26.24
CA TRP A 126 52.40 18.12 25.05
C TRP A 126 53.82 17.63 25.40
N GLY A 127 54.40 16.74 24.59
CA GLY A 127 55.75 16.19 24.81
C GLY A 127 56.81 17.29 24.81
N LYS A 128 57.79 17.23 25.72
CA LYS A 128 58.86 18.24 25.77
C LYS A 128 59.79 18.06 24.58
N TYR A 129 60.23 19.17 23.99
CA TYR A 129 61.13 19.16 22.83
C TYR A 129 62.49 18.45 23.08
N SER A 130 62.86 18.29 24.35
CA SER A 130 64.04 17.54 24.82
C SER A 130 63.87 16.01 24.77
N GLU A 131 62.65 15.51 24.57
CA GLU A 131 62.32 14.08 24.61
C GLU A 131 62.25 13.45 23.18
N ILE A 132 62.52 14.24 22.13
CA ILE A 132 62.54 13.81 20.73
C ILE A 132 63.98 13.46 20.31
N THR A 133 64.27 12.18 20.11
CA THR A 133 65.63 11.64 19.87
C THR A 133 66.11 11.71 18.41
N GLU A 134 65.23 11.96 17.44
CA GLU A 134 65.59 12.10 16.02
C GLU A 134 65.15 13.47 15.50
N LYS A 135 66.03 14.48 15.58
CA LYS A 135 65.76 15.81 15.03
C LYS A 135 66.96 16.39 14.24
N PRO A 136 66.72 17.15 13.16
CA PRO A 136 67.78 17.82 12.39
C PRO A 136 68.45 18.95 13.18
N ASP A 137 69.74 19.20 12.97
CA ASP A 137 70.56 20.17 13.74
C ASP A 137 70.04 21.63 13.72
N TYR A 138 69.25 22.01 12.71
CA TYR A 138 68.65 23.35 12.60
C TYR A 138 67.34 23.49 13.40
N ALA A 139 66.83 22.41 13.98
CA ALA A 139 65.63 22.42 14.79
C ALA A 139 66.01 22.84 16.23
N GLN A 140 66.30 24.14 16.40
CA GLN A 140 66.33 24.77 17.71
C GLN A 140 64.87 25.06 18.08
N GLY A 141 64.40 24.50 19.19
CA GLY A 141 62.98 24.46 19.54
C GLY A 141 62.30 25.83 19.58
N TRP A 142 60.98 25.81 19.68
CA TRP A 142 60.18 27.03 19.88
C TRP A 142 60.71 27.82 21.08
N PRO A 143 60.84 29.16 20.97
CA PRO A 143 61.36 29.97 22.06
C PRO A 143 60.42 29.88 23.27
N ASP A 144 60.98 29.73 24.47
CA ASP A 144 60.20 29.82 25.71
C ASP A 144 59.52 31.18 25.80
N PHE A 145 58.23 31.19 26.16
CA PHE A 145 57.40 32.40 26.25
C PHE A 145 57.94 33.45 27.23
N GLU A 146 58.80 33.06 28.17
CA GLU A 146 59.48 33.99 29.08
C GLU A 146 60.53 34.89 28.39
N ASN A 147 60.95 34.54 27.16
CA ASN A 147 61.89 35.32 26.35
C ASN A 147 61.20 36.25 25.33
N VAL A 148 59.86 36.25 25.26
CA VAL A 148 59.10 37.21 24.46
C VAL A 148 58.79 38.43 25.33
N THR A 149 59.78 39.30 25.51
CA THR A 149 59.57 40.59 26.18
C THR A 149 59.91 41.74 25.23
N GLY A 150 58.88 42.35 24.67
CA GLY A 150 58.95 43.56 23.86
C GLY A 150 57.55 44.01 23.45
N LYS A 151 57.26 45.31 23.50
CA LYS A 151 56.03 45.88 22.93
C LYS A 151 56.31 46.33 21.50
N VAL A 152 55.46 45.93 20.57
CA VAL A 152 55.46 46.41 19.17
C VAL A 152 54.98 47.87 19.18
N SER A 153 55.78 48.81 18.67
CA SER A 153 55.36 50.21 18.54
C SER A 153 54.55 50.43 17.25
N GLN A 154 53.72 51.47 17.24
CA GLN A 154 52.73 51.74 16.21
C GLN A 154 53.34 51.95 14.81
N GLU A 155 54.65 52.24 14.72
CA GLU A 155 55.38 52.38 13.45
C GLU A 155 55.73 51.03 12.77
N GLN A 156 55.41 49.88 13.40
CA GLN A 156 55.64 48.55 12.82
C GLN A 156 54.40 47.94 12.17
N LEU A 157 53.27 48.66 12.17
CA LEU A 157 52.10 48.29 11.38
C LEU A 157 52.21 48.98 10.00
N PRO A 158 51.95 48.27 8.88
CA PRO A 158 51.96 48.90 7.56
C PRO A 158 50.85 49.97 7.47
N ASP A 159 51.19 51.11 6.89
CA ASP A 159 50.36 52.33 6.93
C ASP A 159 49.10 52.27 6.05
N ASP A 160 48.99 51.33 5.10
CA ASP A 160 47.78 51.11 4.28
C ASP A 160 47.58 49.62 3.98
N LEU A 161 46.34 49.14 4.14
CA LEU A 161 45.89 47.82 3.70
C LEU A 161 45.35 47.95 2.27
N ASP A 162 46.10 47.42 1.30
CA ASP A 162 45.70 47.38 -0.11
C ASP A 162 44.63 46.29 -0.31
N PHE A 163 43.37 46.70 -0.42
CA PHE A 163 42.27 45.81 -0.81
C PHE A 163 42.17 45.74 -2.33
N ASP A 164 43.15 45.09 -2.94
CA ASP A 164 43.21 44.91 -4.39
C ASP A 164 42.23 43.80 -4.83
N GLY A 165 41.03 44.22 -5.22
CA GLY A 165 40.31 43.81 -6.44
C GLY A 165 39.84 42.36 -6.69
N GLU A 166 40.52 41.32 -6.22
CA GLU A 166 40.29 39.94 -6.71
C GLU A 166 40.26 38.84 -5.63
N LEU A 167 39.77 39.13 -4.43
CA LEU A 167 39.26 38.10 -3.51
C LEU A 167 37.82 38.42 -3.16
N SER A 168 36.94 37.72 -3.87
CA SER A 168 35.49 37.69 -3.76
C SER A 168 34.96 38.14 -2.40
N HIS A 169 34.24 39.26 -2.39
CA HIS A 169 33.13 39.47 -1.47
C HIS A 169 32.05 38.41 -1.74
N ALA A 170 32.31 37.17 -1.31
CA ALA A 170 31.24 36.23 -1.03
C ALA A 170 30.69 36.62 0.34
N LEU A 171 29.84 37.65 0.35
CA LEU A 171 28.83 37.82 1.38
C LEU A 171 27.89 36.62 1.26
N SER A 172 28.28 35.47 1.80
CA SER A 172 27.33 34.42 2.13
C SER A 172 26.32 35.07 3.07
N PRO A 173 25.01 35.02 2.78
CA PRO A 173 24.02 35.53 3.72
C PRO A 173 24.25 34.82 5.06
N PRO A 174 24.11 35.52 6.20
CA PRO A 174 24.23 34.89 7.50
C PRO A 174 23.23 33.73 7.55
N ILE A 175 23.75 32.52 7.77
CA ILE A 175 22.91 31.37 8.08
C ILE A 175 22.50 31.59 9.53
N ASP A 176 21.26 32.04 9.75
CA ASP A 176 20.64 32.01 11.07
C ASP A 176 20.64 30.55 11.54
N GLU A 177 21.42 30.22 12.57
CA GLU A 177 21.55 28.85 13.09
C GLU A 177 20.20 28.30 13.62
N GLU A 178 19.22 29.16 13.91
CA GLU A 178 17.84 28.75 14.20
C GLU A 178 17.10 28.16 12.98
N SER A 179 17.53 28.48 11.75
CA SER A 179 16.97 27.91 10.54
C SER A 179 17.47 26.48 10.27
N ALA A 180 18.61 26.06 10.79
CA ALA A 180 19.25 24.79 10.41
C ALA A 180 18.56 23.54 11.00
N LEU A 181 17.96 23.65 12.18
CA LEU A 181 17.21 22.56 12.83
C LEU A 181 15.74 22.50 12.39
N LEU A 182 15.14 23.63 12.04
CA LEU A 182 13.77 23.69 11.53
C LEU A 182 13.67 23.47 10.01
N GLN A 183 14.63 23.90 9.20
CA GLN A 183 14.61 23.64 7.74
C GLN A 183 14.81 22.17 7.40
N ARG A 184 15.59 21.41 8.19
CA ARG A 184 15.75 19.96 7.95
C ARG A 184 14.48 19.15 8.14
N LEU A 185 13.46 19.67 8.83
CA LEU A 185 12.13 19.05 8.92
C LEU A 185 11.10 19.55 7.89
N ILE A 186 11.37 20.67 7.19
CA ILE A 186 10.41 21.30 6.26
C ILE A 186 10.55 20.75 4.82
N ASP A 187 11.66 20.09 4.50
CA ASP A 187 11.96 19.61 3.14
C ASP A 187 11.39 18.23 2.78
N TYR A 188 10.69 17.56 3.70
CA TYR A 188 10.04 16.29 3.39
C TYR A 188 8.77 16.52 2.55
N PRO A 189 8.55 15.71 1.49
CA PRO A 189 7.31 15.76 0.74
C PRO A 189 6.13 15.44 1.69
N LYS A 190 5.12 16.31 1.69
CA LYS A 190 3.90 16.07 2.47
C LYS A 190 3.13 14.89 1.88
N LEU A 191 2.87 13.86 2.68
CA LEU A 191 2.02 12.73 2.30
C LEU A 191 0.56 13.07 2.62
N LYS A 192 -0.34 12.96 1.64
CA LYS A 192 -1.78 13.16 1.83
C LYS A 192 -2.57 12.12 1.06
N GLN A 193 -3.75 11.78 1.55
CA GLN A 193 -4.72 11.02 0.78
C GLN A 193 -5.53 11.95 -0.11
N THR A 194 -5.89 11.48 -1.31
CA THR A 194 -6.84 12.17 -2.20
C THR A 194 -7.86 11.18 -2.75
N GLU A 195 -9.06 11.68 -3.03
CA GLU A 195 -10.11 10.94 -3.75
C GLU A 195 -10.36 11.54 -5.15
N VAL A 196 -9.78 12.71 -5.41
CA VAL A 196 -9.90 13.47 -6.65
C VAL A 196 -8.58 13.42 -7.39
N LEU A 197 -8.64 13.14 -8.69
CA LEU A 197 -7.48 13.18 -9.57
C LEU A 197 -6.89 14.60 -9.61
N PRO A 198 -5.59 14.77 -9.34
CA PRO A 198 -4.98 16.08 -9.34
C PRO A 198 -4.77 16.57 -10.77
N THR A 199 -5.68 17.41 -11.25
CA THR A 199 -5.66 17.98 -12.62
C THR A 199 -5.05 19.38 -12.69
N THR A 200 -4.95 20.07 -11.55
CA THR A 200 -4.40 21.42 -11.46
C THR A 200 -2.91 21.37 -11.11
N SER A 201 -2.15 22.37 -11.56
CA SER A 201 -0.72 22.46 -11.24
C SER A 201 -0.51 22.45 -9.72
N PRO A 202 0.42 21.64 -9.20
CA PRO A 202 0.79 21.68 -7.78
C PRO A 202 1.45 23.00 -7.38
N ASN A 203 1.86 23.86 -8.34
CA ASN A 203 2.43 25.18 -8.10
C ASN A 203 3.62 25.13 -7.10
N ASN A 204 4.65 24.35 -7.44
CA ASN A 204 5.85 24.11 -6.63
C ASN A 204 5.62 23.50 -5.24
N ARG A 205 4.45 22.92 -4.96
CA ARG A 205 4.25 22.14 -3.74
C ARG A 205 5.12 20.89 -3.76
N LYS A 206 5.78 20.59 -2.64
CA LYS A 206 6.46 19.32 -2.40
C LYS A 206 5.49 18.37 -1.69
N GLU A 207 4.69 17.63 -2.45
CA GLU A 207 3.69 16.72 -1.90
C GLU A 207 3.55 15.42 -2.72
N ILE A 208 3.14 14.36 -2.04
CA ILE A 208 2.79 13.06 -2.61
C ILE A 208 1.35 12.77 -2.19
N LEU A 209 0.48 12.55 -3.18
CA LEU A 209 -0.90 12.17 -2.96
C LEU A 209 -1.06 10.67 -3.18
N THR A 210 -1.64 9.98 -2.20
CA THR A 210 -2.05 8.58 -2.31
C THR A 210 -3.54 8.52 -2.61
N ASP A 211 -3.89 7.99 -3.77
CA ASP A 211 -5.26 7.69 -4.16
C ASP A 211 -5.54 6.21 -3.88
N ASN A 212 -6.15 5.95 -2.73
CA ASN A 212 -6.48 4.59 -2.31
C ASN A 212 -7.64 3.98 -3.11
N ILE A 213 -8.45 4.81 -3.78
CA ILE A 213 -9.59 4.35 -4.58
C ILE A 213 -9.08 3.79 -5.91
N ARG A 214 -8.16 4.50 -6.58
CA ARG A 214 -7.58 4.09 -7.86
C ARG A 214 -6.31 3.25 -7.71
N GLY A 215 -5.76 3.20 -6.50
CA GLY A 215 -4.46 2.58 -6.23
C GLY A 215 -3.33 3.30 -6.96
N LEU A 216 -3.38 4.64 -6.96
CA LEU A 216 -2.41 5.50 -7.65
C LEU A 216 -1.64 6.37 -6.65
N ILE A 217 -0.41 6.71 -7.03
CA ILE A 217 0.42 7.66 -6.29
C ILE A 217 0.75 8.81 -7.24
N HIS A 218 0.45 10.03 -6.81
CA HIS A 218 0.75 11.25 -7.56
C HIS A 218 1.87 12.01 -6.84
N VAL A 219 2.96 12.26 -7.53
CA VAL A 219 4.11 13.04 -7.04
C VAL A 219 4.04 14.42 -7.66
N ALA A 220 4.03 15.46 -6.82
CA ALA A 220 4.07 16.83 -7.29
C ALA A 220 5.44 17.15 -7.91
N MET A 221 5.43 17.59 -9.17
CA MET A 221 6.55 18.23 -9.86
C MET A 221 6.37 19.77 -9.78
N PRO A 222 7.32 20.61 -10.22
CA PRO A 222 7.19 22.08 -10.13
C PRO A 222 5.89 22.64 -10.72
N ASP A 223 5.44 22.11 -11.86
CA ASP A 223 4.29 22.62 -12.61
C ASP A 223 3.22 21.56 -12.92
N SER A 224 3.49 20.28 -12.61
CA SER A 224 2.68 19.15 -13.06
C SER A 224 2.62 18.02 -12.03
N TRP A 225 1.69 17.10 -12.18
CA TRP A 225 1.62 15.89 -11.38
C TRP A 225 2.18 14.70 -12.16
N PHE A 226 3.12 13.99 -11.55
CA PHE A 226 3.60 12.71 -12.07
C PHE A 226 2.86 11.56 -11.37
N THR A 227 2.09 10.78 -12.12
CA THR A 227 1.43 9.59 -11.58
C THR A 227 2.33 8.38 -11.74
N VAL A 228 2.67 7.73 -10.64
CA VAL A 228 3.45 6.48 -10.65
C VAL A 228 2.61 5.39 -11.32
N PRO A 229 3.11 4.73 -12.39
CA PRO A 229 2.42 3.60 -12.98
C PRO A 229 2.23 2.48 -11.96
N ASN A 230 1.02 1.95 -11.85
CA ASN A 230 0.69 0.84 -10.96
C ASN A 230 0.71 -0.53 -11.67
N SER A 231 1.22 -0.58 -12.90
CA SER A 231 1.42 -1.81 -13.68
C SER A 231 2.81 -2.39 -13.43
N LEU A 232 2.87 -3.64 -13.01
CA LEU A 232 4.09 -4.43 -12.85
C LEU A 232 4.49 -5.15 -14.14
N GLN A 233 3.50 -5.55 -14.93
CA GLN A 233 3.68 -6.26 -16.19
C GLN A 233 2.47 -6.00 -17.09
N SER A 234 2.67 -5.98 -18.41
CA SER A 234 1.56 -5.93 -19.37
C SER A 234 1.63 -7.10 -20.34
N ARG A 235 0.47 -7.66 -20.67
CA ARG A 235 0.33 -8.82 -21.56
C ARG A 235 -1.05 -8.83 -22.20
N LYS A 236 -1.18 -9.34 -23.43
CA LYS A 236 -2.50 -9.60 -24.03
C LYS A 236 -2.99 -11.00 -23.66
N PHE A 237 -4.30 -11.13 -23.52
CA PHE A 237 -4.94 -12.42 -23.29
C PHE A 237 -6.13 -12.59 -24.22
N MET A 238 -6.35 -13.83 -24.68
CA MET A 238 -7.52 -14.18 -25.46
C MET A 238 -8.74 -14.37 -24.55
N VAL A 239 -9.70 -13.47 -24.67
CA VAL A 239 -10.96 -13.49 -23.92
C VAL A 239 -12.05 -14.13 -24.79
N MET A 240 -12.70 -15.18 -24.28
CA MET A 240 -13.68 -15.97 -24.99
C MET A 240 -15.06 -15.91 -24.33
N PRO A 241 -16.02 -15.19 -24.91
CA PRO A 241 -17.43 -15.35 -24.57
C PRO A 241 -17.98 -16.65 -25.18
N SER A 242 -19.08 -17.17 -24.62
CA SER A 242 -19.62 -18.51 -24.90
C SER A 242 -19.84 -18.86 -26.38
N SER A 243 -20.14 -17.87 -27.23
CA SER A 243 -20.44 -18.06 -28.67
C SER A 243 -19.21 -18.00 -29.58
N ARG A 244 -17.99 -18.07 -29.02
CA ARG A 244 -16.74 -17.91 -29.76
C ARG A 244 -15.77 -19.03 -29.41
N TYR A 245 -15.07 -19.53 -30.41
CA TYR A 245 -14.24 -20.71 -30.28
C TYR A 245 -13.11 -20.72 -31.32
N LEU A 246 -12.11 -21.56 -31.05
CA LEU A 246 -11.09 -21.91 -32.03
C LEU A 246 -11.58 -23.10 -32.84
N LYS A 247 -11.65 -22.96 -34.16
CA LYS A 247 -11.98 -24.04 -35.09
C LYS A 247 -10.70 -24.59 -35.70
N LEU A 248 -10.50 -25.90 -35.57
CA LEU A 248 -9.36 -26.60 -36.16
C LEU A 248 -9.63 -26.85 -37.65
N ASN A 249 -8.64 -26.59 -38.49
CA ASN A 249 -8.74 -26.88 -39.93
C ASN A 249 -8.78 -28.39 -40.23
N ALA A 250 -8.30 -29.21 -39.29
CA ALA A 250 -8.38 -30.66 -39.34
C ALA A 250 -8.65 -31.21 -37.93
N ALA A 251 -9.50 -32.22 -37.83
CA ALA A 251 -9.84 -32.83 -36.54
C ALA A 251 -8.58 -33.41 -35.86
N TYR A 252 -8.45 -33.18 -34.56
CA TYR A 252 -7.30 -33.62 -33.78
C TYR A 252 -7.63 -34.82 -32.88
N THR A 253 -6.69 -35.75 -32.79
CA THR A 253 -6.74 -36.89 -31.86
C THR A 253 -5.40 -36.97 -31.13
N GLY A 254 -5.42 -37.04 -29.80
CA GLY A 254 -4.24 -37.03 -28.97
C GLY A 254 -4.42 -36.20 -27.70
N ASP A 255 -3.31 -35.92 -27.01
CA ASP A 255 -3.33 -35.13 -25.78
C ASP A 255 -3.30 -33.63 -26.08
N ILE A 256 -4.22 -32.92 -25.44
CA ILE A 256 -4.27 -31.46 -25.44
C ILE A 256 -4.12 -30.95 -24.00
N THR A 257 -3.22 -29.98 -23.82
CA THR A 257 -3.02 -29.27 -22.56
C THR A 257 -3.36 -27.80 -22.74
N LEU A 258 -4.11 -27.22 -21.81
CA LEU A 258 -4.52 -25.82 -21.86
C LEU A 258 -4.30 -25.18 -20.49
N ARG A 259 -3.97 -23.89 -20.49
CA ARG A 259 -4.15 -23.06 -19.29
C ARG A 259 -5.28 -22.07 -19.51
N VAL A 260 -6.22 -22.06 -18.58
CA VAL A 260 -7.48 -21.33 -18.67
C VAL A 260 -7.83 -20.66 -17.36
N CYS A 261 -8.55 -19.54 -17.42
CA CYS A 261 -9.22 -18.93 -16.29
C CYS A 261 -10.72 -18.85 -16.63
N PRO A 262 -11.52 -19.84 -16.20
CA PRO A 262 -12.97 -19.79 -16.38
C PRO A 262 -13.55 -18.57 -15.67
N MET A 263 -14.52 -17.91 -16.30
CA MET A 263 -15.25 -16.78 -15.72
C MET A 263 -16.71 -17.18 -15.47
N GLY A 264 -17.29 -17.94 -16.40
CA GLY A 264 -18.61 -18.54 -16.28
C GLY A 264 -18.60 -20.00 -16.67
N ASN A 265 -19.55 -20.78 -16.13
CA ASN A 265 -19.79 -22.18 -16.53
C ASN A 265 -18.60 -23.16 -16.39
N GLY A 266 -17.58 -22.84 -15.60
CA GLY A 266 -16.43 -23.72 -15.33
C GLY A 266 -15.69 -24.14 -16.60
N GLY A 267 -15.36 -25.43 -16.72
CA GLY A 267 -14.65 -25.96 -17.90
C GLY A 267 -15.56 -26.38 -19.06
N ASN A 268 -16.82 -25.95 -19.09
CA ASN A 268 -17.72 -26.28 -20.22
C ASN A 268 -17.14 -25.75 -21.55
N GLY A 269 -17.26 -26.55 -22.61
CA GLY A 269 -16.72 -26.20 -23.94
C GLY A 269 -15.21 -26.42 -24.10
N LEU A 270 -14.50 -26.75 -23.01
CA LEU A 270 -13.11 -27.19 -23.08
C LEU A 270 -13.03 -28.71 -23.36
N PRO A 271 -11.91 -29.18 -23.92
CA PRO A 271 -11.67 -30.61 -24.12
C PRO A 271 -11.94 -31.46 -22.87
N GLY A 272 -12.86 -32.42 -22.99
CA GLY A 272 -13.26 -33.29 -21.88
C GLY A 272 -14.27 -32.69 -20.90
N ASN A 273 -14.69 -31.43 -21.09
CA ASN A 273 -15.62 -30.69 -20.22
C ASN A 273 -15.29 -30.84 -18.71
N PRO A 274 -14.06 -30.48 -18.28
CA PRO A 274 -13.66 -30.63 -16.89
C PRO A 274 -14.52 -29.75 -15.95
N THR A 275 -14.72 -30.21 -14.73
CA THR A 275 -15.29 -29.39 -13.66
C THR A 275 -14.19 -28.49 -13.10
N LEU A 276 -14.28 -27.19 -13.34
CA LEU A 276 -13.33 -26.18 -12.90
C LEU A 276 -14.04 -25.10 -12.09
N ALA A 277 -13.34 -24.54 -11.10
CA ALA A 277 -13.80 -23.34 -10.40
C ALA A 277 -13.65 -22.10 -11.28
N ASN A 278 -14.60 -21.17 -11.19
CA ASN A 278 -14.52 -19.87 -11.86
C ASN A 278 -13.58 -18.92 -11.12
N HIS A 279 -13.06 -17.93 -11.85
CA HIS A 279 -12.18 -16.87 -11.38
C HIS A 279 -10.85 -17.36 -10.81
N GLU A 280 -10.37 -18.51 -11.27
CA GLU A 280 -9.08 -19.11 -10.89
C GLU A 280 -8.38 -19.70 -12.13
N TRP A 281 -7.05 -19.73 -12.11
CA TRP A 281 -6.27 -20.34 -13.19
C TRP A 281 -6.16 -21.86 -13.01
N HIS A 282 -6.42 -22.58 -14.09
CA HIS A 282 -6.31 -24.04 -14.17
C HIS A 282 -5.41 -24.43 -15.32
N THR A 283 -4.55 -25.44 -15.12
CA THR A 283 -3.88 -26.14 -16.22
C THR A 283 -4.48 -27.53 -16.32
N ILE A 284 -5.10 -27.81 -17.47
CA ILE A 284 -5.79 -29.08 -17.72
C ILE A 284 -5.11 -29.84 -18.85
N THR A 285 -5.14 -31.16 -18.77
CA THR A 285 -4.73 -32.05 -19.86
C THR A 285 -5.84 -33.06 -20.12
N ALA A 286 -6.23 -33.21 -21.39
CA ALA A 286 -7.26 -34.14 -21.82
C ALA A 286 -6.79 -34.94 -23.04
N ASN A 287 -7.15 -36.22 -23.10
CA ASN A 287 -7.01 -37.01 -24.31
C ASN A 287 -8.31 -36.90 -25.13
N VAL A 288 -8.20 -36.48 -26.38
CA VAL A 288 -9.35 -36.26 -27.26
C VAL A 288 -9.30 -37.12 -28.50
N THR A 289 -10.47 -37.38 -29.08
CA THR A 289 -10.63 -38.04 -30.38
C THR A 289 -11.51 -37.17 -31.28
N ASN A 290 -11.06 -36.92 -32.51
CA ASN A 290 -11.76 -36.11 -33.52
C ASN A 290 -12.20 -34.72 -33.02
N LEU A 291 -11.39 -34.06 -32.18
CA LEU A 291 -11.66 -32.70 -31.71
C LEU A 291 -11.64 -31.72 -32.90
N ALA A 292 -12.73 -30.98 -33.10
CA ALA A 292 -12.86 -30.00 -34.19
C ALA A 292 -12.85 -28.55 -33.70
N THR A 293 -13.27 -28.31 -32.46
CA THR A 293 -13.36 -26.98 -31.86
C THR A 293 -12.76 -26.99 -30.45
N ILE A 294 -12.27 -25.83 -30.00
CA ILE A 294 -11.78 -25.60 -28.64
C ILE A 294 -12.47 -24.35 -28.11
N GLY A 295 -13.10 -24.48 -26.95
CA GLY A 295 -13.77 -23.37 -26.26
C GLY A 295 -15.18 -23.07 -26.74
N ASP A 296 -15.81 -23.98 -27.48
CA ASP A 296 -17.20 -23.86 -27.91
C ASP A 296 -18.14 -23.99 -26.70
N GLY A 297 -18.67 -22.86 -26.22
CA GLY A 297 -19.40 -22.77 -24.96
C GLY A 297 -18.55 -22.41 -23.74
N PHE A 298 -17.23 -22.23 -23.90
CA PHE A 298 -16.35 -21.77 -22.82
C PHE A 298 -16.51 -20.26 -22.59
N VAL A 299 -16.59 -19.87 -21.31
CA VAL A 299 -16.67 -18.47 -20.90
C VAL A 299 -15.46 -18.17 -20.02
N GLY A 300 -14.48 -17.47 -20.55
CA GLY A 300 -13.31 -17.05 -19.79
C GLY A 300 -12.10 -16.75 -20.65
N VAL A 301 -10.91 -16.93 -20.07
CA VAL A 301 -9.63 -16.62 -20.71
C VAL A 301 -8.86 -17.90 -21.00
N ILE A 302 -8.22 -17.99 -22.17
CA ILE A 302 -7.25 -19.04 -22.48
C ILE A 302 -5.87 -18.40 -22.66
N ASP A 303 -4.89 -18.90 -21.92
CA ASP A 303 -3.50 -18.42 -21.93
C ASP A 303 -2.68 -19.14 -23.01
N PHE A 304 -2.64 -20.46 -22.96
CA PHE A 304 -1.90 -21.27 -23.93
C PHE A 304 -2.64 -22.56 -24.26
N ILE A 305 -2.29 -23.12 -25.42
CA ILE A 305 -2.74 -24.44 -25.87
C ILE A 305 -1.52 -25.23 -26.36
N GLN A 306 -1.44 -26.48 -25.93
CA GLN A 306 -0.47 -27.46 -26.41
C GLN A 306 -1.20 -28.69 -26.94
N MET A 307 -0.87 -29.12 -28.16
CA MET A 307 -1.44 -30.29 -28.83
C MET A 307 -0.31 -31.19 -29.31
N GLY A 308 0.04 -32.22 -28.54
CA GLY A 308 1.27 -32.99 -28.74
C GLY A 308 2.51 -32.08 -28.76
N ASN A 309 3.21 -32.05 -29.90
CA ASN A 309 4.42 -31.22 -30.11
C ASN A 309 4.12 -29.78 -30.58
N ARG A 310 2.85 -29.40 -30.72
CA ARG A 310 2.43 -28.05 -31.11
C ARG A 310 2.16 -27.22 -29.86
N TRP A 311 2.67 -26.00 -29.82
CA TRP A 311 2.48 -25.07 -28.72
C TRP A 311 2.10 -23.69 -29.25
N GLU A 312 1.10 -23.07 -28.64
CA GLU A 312 0.66 -21.73 -28.96
C GLU A 312 0.36 -20.94 -27.70
N THR A 313 0.94 -19.75 -27.61
CA THR A 313 0.66 -18.79 -26.55
C THR A 313 -0.28 -17.74 -27.12
N LEU A 314 -1.41 -17.55 -26.46
CA LEU A 314 -2.49 -16.69 -26.94
C LEU A 314 -2.31 -15.30 -26.34
N ASP A 315 -1.29 -14.59 -26.84
CA ASP A 315 -0.86 -13.28 -26.34
C ASP A 315 -0.66 -12.23 -27.46
N THR A 316 -1.08 -12.53 -28.68
CA THR A 316 -0.84 -11.67 -29.85
C THR A 316 -2.06 -11.63 -30.75
N GLU A 317 -2.36 -10.46 -31.29
CA GLU A 317 -3.45 -10.20 -32.24
C GLU A 317 -3.33 -11.06 -33.50
N LYS A 318 -4.11 -12.14 -33.57
CA LYS A 318 -4.22 -12.99 -34.77
C LYS A 318 -5.55 -13.71 -34.81
N SER A 319 -6.09 -13.87 -36.02
CA SER A 319 -7.28 -14.69 -36.27
C SER A 319 -6.94 -16.13 -36.65
N HIS A 320 -5.69 -16.41 -37.04
CA HIS A 320 -5.21 -17.75 -37.40
C HIS A 320 -3.96 -18.11 -36.59
N PHE A 321 -3.94 -19.34 -36.08
CA PHE A 321 -2.90 -19.91 -35.23
C PHE A 321 -2.27 -21.09 -35.97
N GLU A 322 -1.23 -20.81 -36.76
CA GLU A 322 -0.57 -21.81 -37.62
C GLU A 322 -0.01 -23.00 -36.83
N SER A 323 0.53 -22.74 -35.65
CA SER A 323 1.07 -23.77 -34.74
C SER A 323 0.01 -24.80 -34.36
N LEU A 324 -1.24 -24.37 -34.13
CA LEU A 324 -2.37 -25.24 -33.82
C LEU A 324 -3.09 -25.73 -35.08
N ASN A 325 -2.87 -25.09 -36.23
CA ASN A 325 -3.69 -25.20 -37.43
C ASN A 325 -5.17 -24.87 -37.13
N ALA A 326 -5.39 -23.77 -36.44
CA ALA A 326 -6.70 -23.32 -35.96
C ALA A 326 -6.99 -21.88 -36.34
N TYR A 327 -8.25 -21.49 -36.43
CA TYR A 327 -8.66 -20.10 -36.55
C TYR A 327 -9.75 -19.75 -35.54
N TYR A 328 -9.74 -18.49 -35.10
CA TYR A 328 -10.76 -17.95 -34.22
C TYR A 328 -12.02 -17.59 -35.01
N THR A 329 -13.16 -18.06 -34.55
CA THR A 329 -14.46 -17.81 -35.19
C THR A 329 -15.59 -17.81 -34.15
N ARG A 330 -16.83 -17.66 -34.63
CA ARG A 330 -18.06 -17.74 -33.86
C ARG A 330 -19.12 -18.52 -34.63
N ASP A 331 -20.23 -18.80 -33.97
CA ASP A 331 -21.41 -19.37 -34.60
C ASP A 331 -21.83 -18.56 -35.83
N ASN A 332 -22.15 -19.26 -36.92
CA ASN A 332 -22.61 -18.72 -38.21
C ASN A 332 -21.56 -18.02 -39.09
N ASP A 333 -20.26 -18.21 -38.83
CA ASP A 333 -19.13 -17.73 -39.66
C ASP A 333 -19.16 -16.20 -39.95
N ALA A 334 -19.88 -15.42 -39.16
CA ALA A 334 -19.95 -13.98 -39.31
C ALA A 334 -18.68 -13.31 -38.74
N SER A 335 -18.26 -12.18 -39.32
CA SER A 335 -17.03 -11.48 -38.93
C SER A 335 -16.88 -11.33 -37.41
N VAL A 336 -15.72 -11.74 -36.90
CA VAL A 336 -15.34 -11.61 -35.49
C VAL A 336 -14.37 -10.46 -35.30
N SER A 337 -14.57 -9.68 -34.23
CA SER A 337 -13.56 -8.78 -33.70
C SER A 337 -12.42 -9.57 -33.07
N SER A 338 -11.27 -8.93 -32.85
CA SER A 338 -10.21 -9.55 -32.07
C SER A 338 -10.74 -10.03 -30.69
N PRO A 339 -10.35 -11.25 -30.24
CA PRO A 339 -10.57 -11.70 -28.87
C PRO A 339 -9.58 -11.13 -27.85
N PHE A 340 -8.52 -10.46 -28.30
CA PHE A 340 -7.41 -10.10 -27.44
C PHE A 340 -7.65 -8.76 -26.77
N LEU A 341 -7.54 -8.74 -25.44
CA LEU A 341 -7.50 -7.50 -24.67
C LEU A 341 -6.11 -7.33 -24.06
N ASN A 342 -5.66 -6.08 -23.95
CA ASN A 342 -4.46 -5.76 -23.18
C ASN A 342 -4.79 -5.86 -21.69
N PHE A 343 -3.93 -6.52 -20.92
CA PHE A 343 -4.00 -6.57 -19.46
C PHE A 343 -2.72 -6.03 -18.84
N SER A 344 -2.85 -5.48 -17.63
CA SER A 344 -1.76 -5.02 -16.78
C SER A 344 -1.88 -5.63 -15.40
N LEU A 345 -0.81 -6.29 -14.93
CA LEU A 345 -0.70 -6.87 -13.60
C LEU A 345 -0.47 -5.75 -12.60
N ARG A 346 -1.27 -5.70 -11.54
CA ARG A 346 -1.08 -4.76 -10.43
C ARG A 346 -0.53 -5.46 -9.21
N SER A 347 -0.05 -4.68 -8.24
CA SER A 347 0.56 -5.17 -6.99
C SER A 347 -0.41 -5.91 -6.06
N ASP A 348 -1.71 -5.84 -6.32
CA ASP A 348 -2.72 -6.62 -5.59
C ASP A 348 -2.85 -8.06 -6.08
N GLY A 349 -2.04 -8.48 -7.07
CA GLY A 349 -2.01 -9.84 -7.59
C GLY A 349 -3.05 -10.13 -8.67
N TYR A 350 -3.64 -9.09 -9.28
CA TYR A 350 -4.63 -9.25 -10.34
C TYR A 350 -4.19 -8.58 -11.64
N TRP A 351 -4.56 -9.22 -12.75
CA TRP A 351 -4.53 -8.64 -14.09
C TRP A 351 -5.79 -7.79 -14.30
N TYR A 352 -5.60 -6.59 -14.84
CA TYR A 352 -6.66 -5.65 -15.20
C TYR A 352 -6.61 -5.35 -16.68
N SER A 353 -7.74 -5.47 -17.37
CA SER A 353 -7.81 -5.11 -18.78
C SER A 353 -7.56 -3.61 -19.00
N GLU A 354 -7.38 -3.24 -20.26
CA GLU A 354 -7.66 -1.88 -20.73
C GLU A 354 -9.11 -1.48 -20.41
N ASP A 355 -9.38 -0.18 -20.40
CA ASP A 355 -10.72 0.32 -20.10
C ASP A 355 -11.71 -0.14 -21.18
N MET A 356 -12.74 -0.84 -20.73
CA MET A 356 -13.81 -1.39 -21.55
C MET A 356 -15.09 -0.56 -21.48
N THR A 357 -15.08 0.61 -20.83
CA THR A 357 -16.24 1.50 -20.79
C THR A 357 -16.70 1.82 -22.21
N PRO A 358 -17.92 1.38 -22.62
CA PRO A 358 -18.33 1.53 -24.00
C PRO A 358 -18.72 2.97 -24.29
N SER A 359 -18.37 3.46 -25.49
CA SER A 359 -18.81 4.79 -25.95
C SER A 359 -20.34 4.90 -26.04
N SER A 360 -21.02 3.77 -26.24
CA SER A 360 -22.48 3.68 -26.23
C SER A 360 -22.90 2.41 -25.49
N PRO A 361 -23.77 2.51 -24.48
CA PRO A 361 -24.20 1.35 -23.71
C PRO A 361 -25.05 0.40 -24.56
N HIS A 362 -25.05 -0.88 -24.19
CA HIS A 362 -25.95 -1.87 -24.79
C HIS A 362 -27.43 -1.53 -24.59
N THR A 363 -27.79 -0.97 -23.42
CA THR A 363 -29.15 -0.52 -23.14
C THR A 363 -29.11 0.75 -22.31
N LEU A 364 -29.98 1.69 -22.64
CA LEU A 364 -30.19 2.94 -21.92
C LEU A 364 -31.69 3.11 -21.66
N GLY A 365 -32.09 3.11 -20.39
CA GLY A 365 -33.48 3.27 -19.98
C GLY A 365 -34.05 4.64 -20.34
N GLY A 366 -35.37 4.76 -20.37
CA GLY A 366 -36.05 5.99 -20.79
C GLY A 366 -35.78 7.20 -19.89
N SER A 367 -35.43 6.97 -18.62
CA SER A 367 -35.10 8.04 -17.67
C SER A 367 -33.61 8.37 -17.63
N TRP A 368 -32.81 7.72 -18.47
CA TRP A 368 -31.35 7.84 -18.49
C TRP A 368 -30.87 8.70 -19.66
N VAL A 369 -29.87 9.53 -19.39
CA VAL A 369 -29.20 10.39 -20.35
C VAL A 369 -27.70 10.16 -20.25
N GLN A 370 -27.02 10.09 -21.40
CA GLN A 370 -25.57 9.97 -21.49
C GLN A 370 -24.98 11.25 -22.12
N ASP A 371 -23.93 11.77 -21.51
CA ASP A 371 -23.05 12.81 -22.06
C ASP A 371 -21.58 12.38 -21.87
N GLY A 372 -20.97 11.85 -22.93
CA GLY A 372 -19.68 11.17 -22.86
C GLY A 372 -19.72 9.97 -21.89
N ASN A 373 -18.85 9.98 -20.88
CA ASN A 373 -18.83 8.97 -19.82
C ASN A 373 -19.67 9.37 -18.59
N THR A 374 -20.43 10.47 -18.68
CA THR A 374 -21.31 10.93 -17.61
C THR A 374 -22.73 10.47 -17.89
N PHE A 375 -23.36 9.88 -16.90
CA PHE A 375 -24.72 9.37 -16.95
C PHE A 375 -25.57 10.08 -15.91
N THR A 376 -26.76 10.51 -16.33
CA THR A 376 -27.77 11.10 -15.45
C THR A 376 -29.03 10.27 -15.53
N VAL A 377 -29.64 9.99 -14.38
CA VAL A 377 -30.93 9.33 -14.26
C VAL A 377 -31.86 10.21 -13.45
N THR A 378 -33.11 10.38 -13.91
CA THR A 378 -34.11 11.20 -13.21
C THR A 378 -35.35 10.36 -12.88
N GLU A 379 -35.60 10.16 -11.59
CA GLU A 379 -36.80 9.48 -11.07
C GLU A 379 -37.08 8.09 -11.67
N ALA A 380 -36.03 7.30 -11.95
CA ALA A 380 -36.20 5.93 -12.44
C ALA A 380 -36.87 5.07 -11.36
N THR A 381 -38.08 4.59 -11.65
CA THR A 381 -38.95 3.85 -10.71
C THR A 381 -39.14 2.39 -11.09
N SER A 382 -38.82 2.01 -12.33
CA SER A 382 -38.83 0.62 -12.78
C SER A 382 -37.46 -0.03 -12.59
N GLY A 383 -37.44 -1.34 -12.32
CA GLY A 383 -36.18 -2.11 -12.31
C GLY A 383 -35.60 -2.33 -13.71
N THR A 384 -36.41 -2.14 -14.76
CA THR A 384 -36.03 -2.27 -16.17
C THR A 384 -35.63 -0.94 -16.81
N ASP A 385 -35.88 0.18 -16.11
CA ASP A 385 -35.44 1.50 -16.52
C ASP A 385 -34.01 1.69 -16.03
N ALA A 386 -33.08 1.13 -16.80
CA ALA A 386 -31.73 0.85 -16.36
C ALA A 386 -30.72 1.13 -17.47
N LEU A 387 -29.47 1.28 -17.06
CA LEU A 387 -28.31 1.42 -17.93
C LEU A 387 -27.49 0.13 -17.87
N ARG A 388 -27.18 -0.41 -19.05
CA ARG A 388 -26.37 -1.62 -19.21
C ARG A 388 -25.25 -1.39 -20.21
N PHE A 389 -24.00 -1.59 -19.79
CA PHE A 389 -22.84 -1.40 -20.65
C PHE A 389 -22.67 -2.52 -21.67
N PHE A 390 -22.71 -3.77 -21.23
CA PHE A 390 -22.41 -4.93 -22.08
C PHE A 390 -23.66 -5.76 -22.39
N ALA A 391 -23.62 -6.54 -23.46
CA ALA A 391 -24.59 -7.61 -23.69
C ALA A 391 -24.30 -8.81 -22.76
N ASP A 392 -25.11 -9.88 -22.85
CA ASP A 392 -25.06 -11.05 -21.94
C ASP A 392 -23.71 -11.79 -21.94
N ALA A 393 -22.91 -11.62 -22.99
CA ALA A 393 -21.64 -12.31 -23.19
C ALA A 393 -20.59 -12.08 -22.09
N LEU A 394 -20.75 -11.02 -21.28
CA LEU A 394 -19.79 -10.64 -20.25
C LEU A 394 -20.38 -10.66 -18.82
N ASP A 395 -21.58 -11.21 -18.64
CA ASP A 395 -22.27 -11.15 -17.34
C ASP A 395 -21.57 -11.91 -16.22
N ASP A 396 -20.90 -13.02 -16.56
CA ASP A 396 -20.17 -13.86 -15.59
C ASP A 396 -18.73 -13.38 -15.35
N TYR A 397 -18.29 -12.30 -16.00
CA TYR A 397 -16.91 -11.82 -15.85
C TYR A 397 -16.76 -10.93 -14.63
N GLU A 398 -15.62 -11.02 -13.97
CA GLU A 398 -15.28 -10.10 -12.88
C GLU A 398 -14.78 -8.77 -13.46
N PHE A 399 -15.34 -7.67 -12.96
CA PHE A 399 -15.00 -6.30 -13.33
C PHE A 399 -14.66 -5.45 -12.11
N GLU A 400 -13.71 -4.54 -12.32
CA GLU A 400 -13.51 -3.35 -11.50
C GLU A 400 -14.17 -2.15 -12.19
N LEU A 401 -15.00 -1.44 -11.44
CA LEU A 401 -15.60 -0.18 -11.85
C LEU A 401 -15.10 0.93 -10.93
N VAL A 402 -14.66 2.05 -11.51
CA VAL A 402 -14.38 3.29 -10.78
C VAL A 402 -15.38 4.34 -11.24
N ILE A 403 -16.19 4.81 -10.31
CA ILE A 403 -17.33 5.69 -10.58
C ILE A 403 -17.22 6.93 -9.69
N ALA A 404 -17.23 8.11 -10.30
CA ALA A 404 -17.31 9.39 -9.63
C ALA A 404 -18.77 9.87 -9.58
N VAL A 405 -19.39 9.82 -8.41
CA VAL A 405 -20.81 10.15 -8.23
C VAL A 405 -20.94 11.61 -7.83
N ASN A 406 -21.57 12.41 -8.68
CA ASN A 406 -21.78 13.84 -8.45
C ASN A 406 -22.89 14.07 -7.42
N TYR A 407 -24.01 13.37 -7.58
CA TYR A 407 -25.09 13.34 -6.61
C TYR A 407 -25.91 12.06 -6.76
N VAL A 408 -26.57 11.66 -5.67
CA VAL A 408 -27.53 10.56 -5.67
C VAL A 408 -28.64 10.88 -4.67
N SER A 409 -29.88 10.70 -5.10
CA SER A 409 -31.09 10.71 -4.29
C SER A 409 -31.77 9.36 -4.47
N GLY A 410 -31.98 8.65 -3.36
CA GLY A 410 -32.34 7.24 -3.37
C GLY A 410 -31.11 6.33 -3.34
N LYS A 411 -31.23 5.12 -3.89
CA LYS A 411 -30.15 4.13 -3.96
C LYS A 411 -29.90 3.76 -5.42
N LEU A 412 -28.66 3.86 -5.88
CA LEU A 412 -28.25 3.42 -7.21
C LEU A 412 -27.52 2.08 -7.08
N ALA A 413 -28.10 1.01 -7.60
CA ALA A 413 -27.41 -0.26 -7.73
C ALA A 413 -26.57 -0.26 -9.00
N ILE A 414 -25.39 -0.88 -8.94
CA ILE A 414 -24.45 -1.01 -10.07
C ILE A 414 -24.61 -2.37 -10.76
N THR A 415 -25.23 -3.34 -10.08
CA THR A 415 -25.43 -4.70 -10.60
C THR A 415 -26.90 -5.13 -10.53
N ASP A 416 -27.23 -6.23 -11.20
CA ASP A 416 -28.59 -6.73 -11.26
C ASP A 416 -29.10 -7.26 -9.90
N ALA A 417 -28.23 -7.85 -9.09
CA ALA A 417 -28.60 -8.44 -7.81
C ALA A 417 -29.13 -7.44 -6.76
N ASN A 418 -28.88 -6.12 -6.90
CA ASN A 418 -29.23 -5.11 -5.89
C ASN A 418 -28.68 -5.44 -4.49
N GLN A 419 -27.40 -5.78 -4.39
CA GLN A 419 -26.76 -6.17 -3.12
C GLN A 419 -25.54 -5.31 -2.81
N ASP A 420 -25.33 -5.02 -1.52
CA ASP A 420 -24.06 -4.47 -1.05
C ASP A 420 -22.92 -5.45 -1.34
N PRO A 421 -21.71 -4.97 -1.68
CA PRO A 421 -21.27 -3.56 -1.69
C PRO A 421 -21.58 -2.79 -2.98
N ASN A 422 -22.34 -3.36 -3.94
CA ASN A 422 -22.58 -2.78 -5.27
C ASN A 422 -23.75 -1.79 -5.31
N ILE A 423 -23.99 -1.08 -4.19
CA ILE A 423 -25.02 -0.04 -4.07
C ILE A 423 -24.37 1.27 -3.65
N ILE A 424 -24.70 2.33 -4.38
CA ILE A 424 -24.27 3.69 -4.11
C ILE A 424 -25.35 4.41 -3.30
N TYR A 425 -24.95 4.89 -2.13
CA TYR A 425 -25.80 5.62 -1.18
C TYR A 425 -25.50 7.12 -1.12
N TYR A 426 -24.27 7.51 -1.47
CA TYR A 426 -23.78 8.88 -1.30
C TYR A 426 -22.94 9.31 -2.50
N SER A 427 -22.81 10.62 -2.70
CA SER A 427 -21.87 11.19 -3.66
C SER A 427 -20.43 10.92 -3.24
N GLY A 428 -19.52 10.86 -4.21
CA GLY A 428 -18.12 10.55 -4.00
C GLY A 428 -17.58 9.61 -5.08
N THR A 429 -16.27 9.38 -5.07
CA THR A 429 -15.67 8.37 -5.95
C THR A 429 -15.69 7.02 -5.24
N GLY A 430 -16.16 5.98 -5.92
CA GLY A 430 -16.16 4.62 -5.41
C GLY A 430 -15.47 3.64 -6.37
N ARG A 431 -14.80 2.65 -5.79
CA ARG A 431 -14.27 1.47 -6.49
C ARG A 431 -15.16 0.27 -6.15
N TYR A 432 -15.64 -0.42 -7.17
CA TYR A 432 -16.53 -1.58 -7.04
C TYR A 432 -15.93 -2.76 -7.79
N ILE A 433 -15.89 -3.92 -7.14
CA ILE A 433 -15.47 -5.18 -7.74
C ILE A 433 -16.67 -6.11 -7.73
N THR A 434 -17.03 -6.63 -8.90
CA THR A 434 -18.22 -7.48 -9.07
C THR A 434 -18.01 -8.52 -10.15
N ASN A 435 -18.56 -9.71 -9.95
CA ASN A 435 -18.72 -10.76 -10.95
C ASN A 435 -20.20 -10.96 -11.35
N ASP A 436 -21.06 -10.04 -10.95
CA ASP A 436 -22.45 -9.93 -11.39
C ASP A 436 -22.56 -8.96 -12.58
N ARG A 437 -23.62 -9.13 -13.37
CA ARG A 437 -23.95 -8.30 -14.52
C ARG A 437 -23.94 -6.82 -14.12
N ILE A 438 -23.12 -6.04 -14.82
CA ILE A 438 -23.10 -4.57 -14.70
C ILE A 438 -24.43 -4.02 -15.23
N TYR A 439 -25.26 -3.52 -14.30
CA TYR A 439 -26.62 -3.08 -14.55
C TYR A 439 -27.01 -1.97 -13.57
N PHE A 440 -26.89 -0.74 -14.05
CA PHE A 440 -27.20 0.45 -13.26
C PHE A 440 -28.70 0.65 -13.20
N LYS A 441 -29.28 0.57 -12.00
CA LYS A 441 -30.72 0.72 -11.79
C LYS A 441 -31.03 1.22 -10.39
N ARG A 442 -32.30 1.43 -10.10
CA ARG A 442 -32.74 1.66 -8.72
C ARG A 442 -32.38 0.47 -7.81
N GLY A 443 -31.80 0.77 -6.65
CA GLY A 443 -31.52 -0.23 -5.61
C GLY A 443 -32.73 -0.52 -4.69
N SER A 444 -33.70 0.41 -4.61
CA SER A 444 -34.93 0.20 -3.84
C SER A 444 -36.11 0.98 -4.42
N SER A 445 -36.29 2.25 -4.04
CA SER A 445 -37.36 3.14 -4.49
C SER A 445 -36.98 3.83 -5.81
N SER A 446 -37.52 5.00 -6.12
CA SER A 446 -36.99 5.81 -7.22
C SER A 446 -35.53 6.19 -6.97
N VAL A 447 -34.79 6.41 -8.07
CA VAL A 447 -33.43 6.96 -8.02
C VAL A 447 -33.29 8.15 -8.97
N THR A 448 -32.65 9.20 -8.48
CA THR A 448 -32.20 10.35 -9.28
C THR A 448 -30.73 10.56 -8.98
N ALA A 449 -29.86 10.45 -9.97
CA ALA A 449 -28.41 10.49 -9.77
C ALA A 449 -27.68 11.02 -11.01
N ALA A 450 -26.49 11.56 -10.80
CA ALA A 450 -25.53 11.80 -11.86
C ALA A 450 -24.16 11.28 -11.44
N PHE A 451 -23.48 10.58 -12.35
CA PHE A 451 -22.16 10.02 -12.12
C PHE A 451 -21.37 9.92 -13.41
N THR A 452 -20.05 9.89 -13.29
CA THR A 452 -19.11 9.66 -14.39
C THR A 452 -18.42 8.32 -14.17
N VAL A 453 -18.43 7.47 -15.19
CA VAL A 453 -17.63 6.23 -15.18
C VAL A 453 -16.23 6.55 -15.64
N GLU A 454 -15.27 6.41 -14.73
CA GLU A 454 -13.87 6.69 -15.02
C GLU A 454 -13.18 5.51 -15.67
N SER A 455 -13.53 4.29 -15.26
CA SER A 455 -13.09 3.08 -15.95
C SER A 455 -13.94 1.88 -15.58
N THR A 456 -14.02 0.93 -16.52
CA THR A 456 -14.60 -0.40 -16.37
C THR A 456 -13.58 -1.40 -16.89
N ARG A 457 -12.93 -2.16 -16.01
CA ARG A 457 -11.83 -3.06 -16.39
C ARG A 457 -12.15 -4.48 -15.97
N MET A 458 -12.03 -5.43 -16.90
CA MET A 458 -12.08 -6.84 -16.57
C MET A 458 -10.91 -7.19 -15.66
N ARG A 459 -11.19 -8.03 -14.66
CA ARG A 459 -10.24 -8.43 -13.63
C ARG A 459 -10.11 -9.94 -13.60
N MET A 460 -8.89 -10.44 -13.42
CA MET A 460 -8.61 -11.86 -13.20
C MET A 460 -7.38 -12.03 -12.33
N PRO A 461 -7.28 -13.08 -11.49
CA PRO A 461 -6.10 -13.28 -10.65
C PRO A 461 -4.85 -13.52 -11.48
N HIS A 462 -3.66 -13.31 -10.89
CA HIS A 462 -2.39 -13.75 -11.46
C HIS A 462 -2.17 -15.25 -11.19
N TYR A 463 -1.57 -15.97 -12.14
CA TYR A 463 -1.10 -17.35 -11.91
C TYR A 463 0.29 -17.31 -11.26
N GLY A 464 0.37 -17.13 -9.95
CA GLY A 464 1.66 -17.12 -9.23
C GLY A 464 1.52 -16.95 -7.74
#